data_AF-A0A1Z1MS93-F1
#
_entry.id   AF-A0A1Z1MS93-F1
#
_cell.length_a   1.000
_cell.length_b   1.000
_cell.length_c   1.000
_cell.angle_alpha   90.00
_cell.angle_beta   90.00
_cell.angle_gamma   90.00
#
_symmetry.space_group_name_H-M   'P 1'
#
loop_
_entity.id
_entity.type
_entity.pdbx_description
1 polymer ?
#
loop_
_entity_poly.entity_id
_entity_poly.type
_entity_poly.pdbx_seq_one_letter_code
_entity_poly.pdbx_strand_id
1 'polypeptide(L)' 'MNKDTNQEISKLKKELVLLRMYKITKQKNENHKIKKIQKEISKIYQLNSKNKSLSNE' A
#
# COMPACT_ATOMS: atom_id res chain seq x y z
N MET A 1 5.65 -14.28 -2.54
CA MET A 1 5.69 -13.00 -1.80
C MET A 1 6.46 -13.21 -0.50
N ASN A 2 7.56 -12.48 -0.28
CA ASN A 2 8.41 -12.67 0.91
C ASN A 2 7.81 -12.02 2.17
N LYS A 3 8.29 -12.43 3.35
CA LYS A 3 7.80 -11.96 4.66
C LYS A 3 7.93 -10.45 4.82
N ASP A 4 9.02 -9.87 4.32
CA ASP A 4 9.32 -8.44 4.43
C ASP A 4 8.34 -7.59 3.63
N THR A 5 8.00 -8.00 2.41
CA THR A 5 7.00 -7.31 1.58
C THR A 5 5.61 -7.31 2.24
N ASN A 6 5.23 -8.42 2.88
CA ASN A 6 3.95 -8.49 3.59
C ASN A 6 3.92 -7.56 4.82
N GLN A 7 5.05 -7.41 5.52
CA GLN A 7 5.18 -6.46 6.62
C GLN A 7 5.10 -5.01 6.13
N GLU A 8 5.73 -4.69 5.01
CA GLU A 8 5.68 -3.37 4.39
C GLU A 8 4.25 -3.00 3.95
N ILE A 9 3.55 -3.90 3.27
CA ILE A 9 2.12 -3.71 2.93
C ILE A 9 1.28 -3.52 4.20
N SER A 10 1.56 -4.26 5.28
CA SER A 10 0.82 -4.11 6.54
C SER A 10 1.00 -2.72 7.14
N LYS A 11 2.24 -2.18 7.12
CA LYS A 11 2.54 -0.81 7.58
C LYS A 11 1.78 0.23 6.73
N LEU A 12 1.86 0.12 5.40
CA LEU A 12 1.17 1.01 4.46
C LEU A 12 -0.36 0.98 4.66
N LYS A 13 -0.95 -0.19 4.91
CA LYS A 13 -2.39 -0.33 5.19
C LYS A 13 -2.79 0.35 6.50
N LYS A 14 -1.99 0.23 7.56
CA LYS A 14 -2.25 0.90 8.84
C LYS A 14 -2.23 2.42 8.67
N GLU A 15 -1.24 2.96 7.95
CA GLU A 15 -1.15 4.39 7.67
C GLU A 15 -2.34 4.89 6.82
N LEU A 16 -2.74 4.12 5.81
CA LEU A 16 -3.92 4.42 4.98
C LEU A 16 -5.21 4.51 5.81
N VAL A 17 -5.40 3.62 6.78
CA VAL A 17 -6.56 3.64 7.69
C VAL A 17 -6.57 4.92 8.52
N LEU A 18 -5.43 5.30 9.09
CA LEU A 18 -5.30 6.52 9.89
C LEU A 18 -5.62 7.78 9.05
N LEU A 19 -5.07 7.89 7.84
CA LEU A 19 -5.34 9.01 6.94
C LEU A 19 -6.82 9.09 6.52
N ARG A 20 -7.48 7.94 6.32
CA ARG A 20 -8.92 7.90 6.05
C ARG A 20 -9.73 8.36 7.26
N MET A 21 -9.33 7.96 8.48
CA MET A 21 -9.95 8.45 9.71
C MET A 21 -9.81 9.97 9.82
N TYR A 22 -8.61 10.54 9.64
CA TYR A 22 -8.39 11.99 9.66
C TYR A 22 -9.23 12.76 8.62
N LYS A 23 -9.45 12.16 7.45
CA LYS A 23 -10.34 12.73 6.43
C LYS A 23 -11.80 12.71 6.86
N ILE A 24 -12.28 11.61 7.43
CA ILE A 24 -13.66 11.45 7.92
C ILE A 24 -13.92 12.40 9.09
N THR A 25 -13.00 12.48 10.04
CA THR A 25 -13.09 13.37 11.21
C THR A 25 -12.80 14.83 10.88
N LYS A 26 -12.52 15.16 9.61
CA LYS A 26 -12.16 16.50 9.12
C LYS A 26 -10.98 17.15 9.86
N GLN A 27 -10.16 16.36 10.56
CA GLN A 27 -8.99 16.86 11.28
C GLN A 27 -7.88 17.31 10.32
N LYS A 28 -7.62 16.51 9.28
CA LYS A 28 -6.59 16.81 8.27
C LYS A 28 -6.92 16.16 6.95
N ASN A 29 -6.84 16.92 5.86
CA ASN A 29 -7.10 16.41 4.52
C ASN A 29 -5.80 16.19 3.74
N GLU A 30 -5.18 15.03 3.92
CA GLU A 30 -3.95 14.64 3.22
C GLU A 30 -4.22 13.68 2.04
N ASN A 31 -5.17 14.04 1.17
CA ASN A 31 -5.55 13.23 -0.01
C ASN A 31 -4.36 12.82 -0.89
N HIS A 32 -3.32 13.66 -0.98
CA HIS A 32 -2.11 13.35 -1.73
C HIS A 32 -1.34 12.16 -1.13
N LYS A 33 -1.26 12.04 0.20
CA LYS A 33 -0.64 10.90 0.87
C LYS A 33 -1.44 9.62 0.69
N ILE A 34 -2.77 9.71 0.77
CA ILE A 34 -3.67 8.58 0.47
C ILE A 34 -3.37 8.03 -0.93
N LYS A 35 -3.32 8.90 -1.94
CA LYS A 35 -3.01 8.50 -3.33
C LYS A 35 -1.60 7.89 -3.45
N LYS A 36 -0.62 8.45 -2.75
CA LYS A 36 0.76 7.95 -2.75
C LYS A 36 0.85 6.53 -2.18
N ILE A 37 0.27 6.30 -0.99
CA ILE A 37 0.25 4.99 -0.33
C ILE A 37 -0.49 3.95 -1.20
N GLN A 38 -1.62 4.33 -1.81
CA GLN A 38 -2.33 3.44 -2.73
C GLN A 38 -1.46 3.03 -3.93
N LYS A 39 -0.74 4.00 -4.53
CA LYS A 39 0.18 3.74 -5.64
C LYS A 39 1.33 2.82 -5.23
N GLU A 40 1.89 3.00 -4.04
CA GLU A 40 2.96 2.15 -3.49
C GLU A 40 2.48 0.71 -3.28
N ILE A 41 1.31 0.53 -2.64
CA ILE A 41 0.70 -0.80 -2.46
C ILE A 41 0.47 -1.47 -3.83
N SER A 42 -0.08 -0.75 -4.81
CA SER A 42 -0.27 -1.29 -6.17
C SER A 42 1.04 -1.68 -6.84
N LYS A 43 2.10 -0.88 -6.71
CA LYS A 43 3.43 -1.19 -7.26
C LYS A 43 4.00 -2.48 -6.67
N ILE A 44 3.87 -2.66 -5.35
CA ILE A 44 4.33 -3.89 -4.68
C ILE A 44 3.58 -5.12 -5.22
N TYR A 45 2.25 -5.03 -5.36
CA TYR A 45 1.47 -6.14 -5.90
C TYR A 45 1.85 -6.48 -7.34
N GLN A 46 2.08 -5.47 -8.20
CA GLN A 46 2.52 -5.66 -9.57
C GLN A 46 3.89 -6.33 -9.68
N LEU A 47 4.84 -5.95 -8.82
CA LEU A 47 6.16 -6.58 -8.78
C LEU A 47 6.06 -8.04 -8.35
N ASN A 48 5.25 -8.34 -7.33
CA ASN A 48 5.05 -9.71 -6.88
C ASN A 48 4.33 -10.58 -7.94
N SER A 49 3.38 -10.02 -8.69
CA SER A 49 2.72 -10.76 -9.77
C SER A 49 3.66 -11.02 -10.96
N LYS A 50 4.49 -10.05 -11.35
CA LYS A 50 5.50 -10.22 -12.41
C LYS A 50 6.57 -11.25 -12.03
N ASN A 51 7.02 -11.24 -10.78
CA ASN A 51 7.98 -12.23 -10.30
C ASN A 51 7.38 -13.65 -10.26
N LYS A 52 6.06 -13.77 -10.08
CA LYS A 52 5.36 -15.05 -10.12
C LYS A 52 5.16 -15.59 -11.54
N SER A 53 5.04 -14.72 -12.55
CA SER A 53 4.97 -15.17 -13.95
C SER A 53 6.34 -15.62 -14.47
N LEU A 54 7.42 -14.93 -14.11
CA LEU A 54 8.80 -15.26 -14.50
C LEU A 54 9.36 -16.54 -13.84
N SER A 55 8.80 -16.98 -12.71
CA SER A 55 9.23 -18.19 -12.01
C SER A 55 8.55 -19.47 -12.50
N ASN A 56 7.57 -19.34 -13.39
CA ASN A 56 6.75 -20.45 -13.89
C ASN A 56 7.10 -20.82 -15.36
N GLU A 57 8.15 -20.20 -15.91
CA GLU A 57 8.83 -20.58 -17.16
C GLU A 57 10.13 -21.30 -16.83
#